data_AF-A0A8H3HLX6-F1
#
_entry.id   AF-A0A8H3HLX6-F1
#
_cell.length_a   1.000
_cell.length_b   1.000
_cell.length_c   1.000
_cell.angle_alpha   90.00
_cell.angle_beta   90.00
_cell.angle_gamma   90.00
#
_symmetry.space_group_name_H-M   'P 1'
#
loop_
_entity.id
_entity.type
_entity.pdbx_description
1 polymer ?
#
loop_
_entity_poly.entity_id
_entity_poly.type
_entity_poly.pdbx_seq_one_letter_code
_entity_poly.pdbx_strand_id
1 'polypeptide(L)'
;MFKLPSAYQPSSFAPSSTYDVSNAVIKGVRVAFGRKRAIRIKFDDSDTPDRRLAEWCECHSHTYVQSLQLRKERRAPFFHEYIAFRLDTGESFRMDRRQLPNEGSPLDCKENGGVEAYETLEQIDNMEDSLYNASDCLVQLDFQESVRPELIIDICREIAQHELSYVYTVQRYNCYFYAQTILLCTLCRQYGWYEDYIWGSGNVLRVCDTEEVVTDEIPLARLGKNSTIRIRVLEKQLV
;
A
#
# COMPACT_ATOMS: atom_id res chain seq x y z
N MET A 1 -46.44 -21.81 41.02
CA MET A 1 -46.57 -21.35 39.62
C MET A 1 -45.46 -20.31 39.39
N PHE A 2 -44.27 -20.76 38.99
CA PHE A 2 -43.08 -19.91 38.88
C PHE A 2 -42.89 -19.48 37.41
N LYS A 3 -42.78 -18.16 37.19
CA LYS A 3 -42.45 -17.56 35.88
C LYS A 3 -40.98 -17.82 35.56
N LEU A 4 -40.71 -18.42 34.40
CA LEU A 4 -39.37 -18.50 33.81
C LEU A 4 -39.03 -17.17 33.10
N PRO A 5 -37.78 -16.67 33.15
CA PRO A 5 -37.37 -15.50 32.41
C PRO A 5 -37.29 -15.76 30.90
N SER A 6 -37.71 -14.73 30.15
CA SER A 6 -37.65 -14.64 28.69
C SER A 6 -36.26 -14.93 28.14
N ALA A 7 -36.26 -15.64 27.00
CA ALA A 7 -35.10 -16.05 26.25
C ALA A 7 -34.12 -14.90 25.94
N TYR A 8 -32.85 -15.23 26.11
CA TYR A 8 -31.69 -14.58 25.52
C TYR A 8 -31.95 -14.33 24.02
N GLN A 9 -31.99 -13.07 23.60
CA GLN A 9 -31.75 -12.70 22.21
C GLN A 9 -30.23 -12.51 22.05
N PRO A 10 -29.52 -13.33 21.27
CA PRO A 10 -28.22 -12.93 20.78
C PRO A 10 -28.44 -11.94 19.63
N SER A 11 -28.38 -10.64 19.95
CA SER A 11 -28.03 -9.63 18.96
C SER A 11 -26.53 -9.75 18.66
N SER A 12 -26.18 -10.45 17.60
CA SER A 12 -24.85 -10.36 17.02
C SER A 12 -24.97 -10.33 15.51
N PHE A 13 -25.14 -9.13 14.96
CA PHE A 13 -24.65 -8.89 13.61
C PHE A 13 -23.16 -9.16 13.63
N ALA A 14 -22.71 -10.21 12.94
CA ALA A 14 -21.31 -10.49 12.78
C ALA A 14 -20.63 -9.28 12.08
N PRO A 15 -19.39 -8.91 12.46
CA PRO A 15 -18.70 -7.76 11.87
C PRO A 15 -18.38 -7.89 10.37
N SER A 16 -18.74 -9.01 9.74
CA SER A 16 -18.49 -9.30 8.33
C SER A 16 -19.48 -8.65 7.36
N SER A 17 -20.72 -8.32 7.79
CA SER A 17 -21.74 -7.85 6.84
C SER A 17 -21.46 -6.47 6.24
N THR A 18 -20.58 -5.66 6.85
CA THR A 18 -20.12 -4.38 6.27
C THR A 18 -18.97 -4.54 5.27
N TYR A 19 -18.29 -5.68 5.23
CA TYR A 19 -17.18 -5.96 4.31
C TYR A 19 -17.70 -6.41 2.94
N ASP A 20 -18.67 -7.33 2.91
CA ASP A 20 -19.26 -7.86 1.67
C ASP A 20 -20.14 -6.84 0.94
N VAL A 21 -20.84 -5.99 1.69
CA VAL A 21 -21.65 -4.90 1.11
C VAL A 21 -20.76 -3.83 0.47
N SER A 22 -19.47 -3.75 0.84
CA SER A 22 -18.53 -2.74 0.34
C SER A 22 -18.13 -2.99 -1.12
N ASN A 23 -17.69 -4.19 -1.48
CA ASN A 23 -17.11 -4.45 -2.80
C ASN A 23 -18.12 -4.37 -3.96
N ALA A 24 -19.36 -4.83 -3.75
CA ALA A 24 -20.40 -4.76 -4.76
C ALA A 24 -20.87 -3.31 -4.99
N VAL A 25 -21.03 -2.53 -3.91
CA VAL A 25 -21.38 -1.11 -3.98
C VAL A 25 -20.26 -0.33 -4.66
N ILE A 26 -19.00 -0.53 -4.28
CA ILE A 26 -17.85 0.15 -4.90
C ILE A 26 -17.77 -0.18 -6.40
N LYS A 27 -17.93 -1.47 -6.78
CA LYS A 27 -17.98 -1.87 -8.18
C LYS A 27 -19.13 -1.17 -8.92
N GLY A 28 -20.31 -1.13 -8.31
CA GLY A 28 -21.48 -0.44 -8.87
C GLY A 28 -21.28 1.06 -9.06
N VAL A 29 -20.71 1.73 -8.06
CA VAL A 29 -20.40 3.16 -8.11
C VAL A 29 -19.35 3.45 -9.18
N ARG A 30 -18.29 2.63 -9.30
CA ARG A 30 -17.30 2.78 -10.37
C ARG A 30 -17.91 2.64 -11.76
N VAL A 31 -18.80 1.67 -11.95
CA VAL A 31 -19.54 1.50 -13.23
C VAL A 31 -20.42 2.72 -13.50
N ALA A 32 -21.14 3.23 -12.49
CA ALA A 32 -21.99 4.41 -12.64
C ALA A 32 -21.20 5.67 -13.01
N PHE A 33 -19.96 5.80 -12.54
CA PHE A 33 -19.05 6.89 -12.90
C PHE A 33 -18.17 6.59 -14.14
N GLY A 34 -18.44 5.50 -14.87
CA GLY A 34 -17.69 5.14 -16.09
C GLY A 34 -16.20 4.83 -15.85
N ARG A 35 -15.81 4.52 -14.61
CA ARG A 35 -14.41 4.27 -14.26
C ARG A 35 -13.97 2.87 -14.69
N LYS A 36 -12.72 2.74 -15.16
CA LYS A 36 -12.11 1.44 -15.48
C LYS A 36 -12.12 0.54 -14.24
N ARG A 37 -12.24 -0.79 -14.42
CA ARG A 37 -12.17 -1.72 -13.29
C ARG A 37 -10.80 -1.65 -12.62
N ALA A 38 -10.75 -1.84 -11.31
CA ALA A 38 -9.49 -2.01 -10.60
C ALA A 38 -8.68 -3.14 -11.25
N ILE A 39 -7.39 -2.89 -11.46
CA ILE A 39 -6.44 -3.82 -12.04
C ILE A 39 -5.90 -4.66 -10.89
N ARG A 40 -5.99 -5.99 -11.00
CA ARG A 40 -5.34 -6.89 -10.06
C ARG A 40 -3.84 -6.84 -10.33
N ILE A 41 -3.06 -6.57 -9.31
CA ILE A 41 -1.61 -6.72 -9.39
C ILE A 41 -1.32 -8.20 -9.16
N LYS A 42 -0.81 -8.85 -10.21
CA LYS A 42 -0.46 -10.27 -10.21
C LYS A 42 0.60 -10.51 -11.27
N PHE A 43 1.51 -11.40 -10.95
CA PHE A 43 2.59 -11.88 -11.80
C PHE A 43 2.49 -13.41 -11.89
N ASP A 44 2.95 -13.97 -13.00
CA ASP A 44 3.12 -15.41 -13.12
C ASP A 44 4.52 -15.86 -12.60
N ASP A 45 4.79 -17.17 -12.70
CA ASP A 45 6.06 -17.77 -12.26
C ASP A 45 7.27 -17.31 -13.10
N SER A 46 7.03 -16.61 -14.21
CA SER A 46 8.06 -16.03 -15.09
C SER A 46 8.16 -14.51 -14.94
N ASP A 47 7.69 -13.97 -13.81
CA ASP A 47 7.68 -12.55 -13.47
C ASP A 47 6.88 -11.67 -14.45
N THR A 48 6.03 -12.28 -15.27
CA THR A 48 5.26 -11.57 -16.29
C THR A 48 3.98 -11.02 -15.66
N PRO A 49 3.71 -9.71 -15.75
CA PRO A 49 2.48 -9.13 -15.25
C PRO A 49 1.27 -9.64 -16.03
N ASP A 50 0.13 -9.81 -15.34
CA ASP A 50 -1.14 -10.07 -16.03
C ASP A 50 -1.42 -8.99 -17.09
N ARG A 51 -2.13 -9.38 -18.16
CA ARG A 51 -2.37 -8.57 -19.35
C ARG A 51 -2.81 -7.13 -19.04
N ARG A 52 -3.72 -6.94 -18.07
CA ARG A 52 -4.21 -5.59 -17.72
C ARG A 52 -3.16 -4.73 -17.05
N LEU A 53 -2.31 -5.34 -16.22
CA LEU A 53 -1.21 -4.64 -15.59
C LEU A 53 -0.14 -4.32 -16.64
N ALA A 54 0.16 -5.25 -17.54
CA ALA A 54 1.06 -5.02 -18.67
C ALA A 54 0.60 -3.86 -19.56
N GLU A 55 -0.68 -3.85 -19.97
CA GLU A 55 -1.31 -2.77 -20.73
C GLU A 55 -1.23 -1.42 -19.99
N TRP A 56 -1.43 -1.43 -18.67
CA TRP A 56 -1.28 -0.22 -17.86
C TRP A 56 0.16 0.28 -17.82
N CYS A 57 1.14 -0.59 -17.60
CA CYS A 57 2.55 -0.23 -17.61
C CYS A 57 2.97 0.35 -18.97
N GLU A 58 2.53 -0.28 -20.08
CA GLU A 58 2.82 0.22 -21.43
C GLU A 58 2.24 1.62 -21.66
N CYS A 59 0.98 1.85 -21.28
CA CYS A 59 0.31 3.15 -21.42
C CYS A 59 1.01 4.26 -20.62
N HIS A 60 1.67 3.93 -19.51
CA HIS A 60 2.28 4.90 -18.59
C HIS A 60 3.82 4.87 -18.62
N SER A 61 4.41 4.17 -19.58
CA SER A 61 5.87 3.95 -19.72
C SER A 61 6.72 5.22 -19.91
N HIS A 62 6.07 6.33 -20.29
CA HIS A 62 6.70 7.62 -20.53
C HIS A 62 6.18 8.71 -19.57
N THR A 63 5.61 8.28 -18.44
CA THR A 63 5.09 9.19 -17.40
C THR A 63 5.95 9.14 -16.15
N TYR A 64 5.80 10.15 -15.29
CA TYR A 64 6.52 10.22 -14.03
C TYR A 64 5.57 10.43 -12.87
N VAL A 65 5.86 9.78 -11.75
CA VAL A 65 5.18 10.01 -10.48
C VAL A 65 5.61 11.38 -9.96
N GLN A 66 4.67 12.32 -9.94
CA GLN A 66 4.88 13.66 -9.43
C GLN A 66 4.71 13.71 -7.90
N SER A 67 3.76 12.95 -7.37
CA SER A 67 3.53 12.90 -5.92
C SER A 67 3.05 11.53 -5.48
N LEU A 68 3.43 11.12 -4.27
CA LEU A 68 3.03 9.88 -3.65
C LEU A 68 2.61 10.14 -2.19
N GLN A 69 1.50 9.56 -1.77
CA GLN A 69 0.92 9.73 -0.44
C GLN A 69 0.69 8.39 0.22
N LEU A 70 1.13 8.28 1.48
CA LEU A 70 0.62 7.27 2.40
C LEU A 70 -0.65 7.81 3.04
N ARG A 71 -1.75 7.07 2.90
CA ARG A 71 -3.07 7.48 3.39
C ARG A 71 -3.67 6.43 4.32
N LYS A 72 -4.51 6.88 5.24
CA LYS A 72 -5.20 6.04 6.23
C LYS A 72 -6.68 6.35 6.29
N GLU A 73 -7.52 5.36 6.04
CA GLU A 73 -8.98 5.50 6.16
C GLU A 73 -9.39 5.74 7.62
N ARG A 74 -10.38 6.60 7.84
CA ARG A 74 -10.87 7.00 9.17
C ARG A 74 -11.91 6.05 9.77
N ARG A 75 -12.38 5.07 8.99
CA ARG A 75 -13.52 4.23 9.37
C ARG A 75 -13.09 3.10 10.32
N ALA A 76 -13.60 3.15 11.54
CA ALA A 76 -13.48 2.05 12.50
C ALA A 76 -14.25 0.79 12.04
N PRO A 77 -13.89 -0.42 12.50
CA PRO A 77 -12.78 -0.73 13.42
C PRO A 77 -11.42 -0.97 12.72
N PHE A 78 -11.36 -0.94 11.39
CA PHE A 78 -10.15 -1.24 10.62
C PHE A 78 -9.70 -0.01 9.83
N PHE A 79 -8.66 0.66 10.32
CA PHE A 79 -8.10 1.85 9.68
C PHE A 79 -7.14 1.46 8.53
N HIS A 80 -7.71 1.17 7.36
CA HIS A 80 -6.94 0.69 6.21
C HIS A 80 -5.92 1.71 5.71
N GLU A 81 -4.67 1.27 5.49
CA GLU A 81 -3.61 2.09 4.89
C GLU A 81 -3.39 1.73 3.42
N TYR A 82 -3.16 2.74 2.59
CA TYR A 82 -3.00 2.59 1.15
C TYR A 82 -2.08 3.66 0.56
N ILE A 83 -1.60 3.42 -0.66
CA ILE A 83 -0.85 4.42 -1.42
C ILE A 83 -1.78 5.10 -2.41
N ALA A 84 -1.73 6.42 -2.46
CA ALA A 84 -2.20 7.19 -3.60
C ALA A 84 -1.00 7.83 -4.30
N PHE A 85 -0.99 7.89 -5.62
CA PHE A 85 0.04 8.61 -6.37
C PHE A 85 -0.55 9.33 -7.57
N ARG A 86 0.08 10.43 -7.97
CA ARG A 86 -0.31 11.23 -9.12
C ARG A 86 0.82 11.29 -10.13
N LEU A 87 0.49 11.08 -11.39
CA LEU A 87 1.39 11.20 -12.51
C LEU A 87 1.51 12.67 -12.95
N ASP A 88 2.57 12.98 -13.68
CA ASP A 88 2.79 14.27 -14.34
C ASP A 88 1.73 14.60 -15.40
N THR A 89 1.02 13.59 -15.92
CA THR A 89 -0.20 13.75 -16.75
C THR A 89 -1.39 14.32 -15.96
N GLY A 90 -1.31 14.34 -14.63
CA GLY A 90 -2.39 14.71 -13.71
C GLY A 90 -3.28 13.55 -13.27
N GLU A 91 -3.14 12.37 -13.90
CA GLU A 91 -3.88 11.18 -13.53
C GLU A 91 -3.48 10.69 -12.14
N SER A 92 -4.47 10.32 -11.32
CA SER A 92 -4.25 9.84 -9.95
C SER A 92 -4.65 8.37 -9.84
N PHE A 93 -3.88 7.63 -9.05
CA PHE A 93 -4.06 6.21 -8.83
C PHE A 93 -3.98 5.87 -7.34
N ARG A 94 -4.66 4.79 -6.99
CA ARG A 94 -4.70 4.19 -5.66
C ARG A 94 -4.21 2.76 -5.75
N MET A 95 -3.37 2.37 -4.80
CA MET A 95 -2.89 1.00 -4.61
C MET A 95 -3.30 0.49 -3.24
N ASP A 96 -3.99 -0.65 -3.23
CA ASP A 96 -4.44 -1.32 -2.02
C ASP A 96 -3.88 -2.73 -1.96
N ARG A 97 -3.70 -3.23 -0.73
CA ARG A 97 -3.57 -4.65 -0.44
C ARG A 97 -4.63 -5.07 0.56
N ARG A 98 -5.47 -6.04 0.19
CA ARG A 98 -6.62 -6.51 0.97
C ARG A 98 -6.62 -8.04 1.01
N GLN A 99 -7.52 -8.62 1.79
CA GLN A 99 -7.93 -10.03 1.66
C GLN A 99 -8.80 -10.23 0.40
N LEU A 100 -9.11 -11.47 0.00
CA LEU A 100 -9.91 -11.71 -1.19
C LEU A 100 -11.33 -11.13 -1.06
N PRO A 101 -11.93 -10.62 -2.16
CA PRO A 101 -13.26 -10.00 -2.14
C PRO A 101 -14.42 -10.92 -1.73
N ASN A 102 -14.18 -12.23 -1.68
CA ASN A 102 -15.16 -13.29 -1.46
C ASN A 102 -14.85 -14.13 -0.19
N GLU A 103 -13.95 -13.65 0.67
CA GLU A 103 -13.70 -14.29 1.97
C GLU A 103 -14.82 -13.98 2.96
N GLY A 104 -15.48 -15.03 3.47
CA GLY A 104 -16.65 -14.91 4.34
C GLY A 104 -16.34 -14.46 5.77
N SER A 105 -15.07 -14.44 6.19
CA SER A 105 -14.69 -14.05 7.55
C SER A 105 -13.30 -13.41 7.64
N PRO A 106 -13.16 -12.22 8.26
CA PRO A 106 -11.85 -11.66 8.63
C PRO A 106 -11.02 -12.54 9.59
N LEU A 107 -11.61 -13.62 10.14
CA LEU A 107 -10.91 -14.60 10.98
C LEU A 107 -10.05 -15.56 10.15
N ASP A 108 -10.32 -15.72 8.85
CA ASP A 108 -9.54 -16.60 7.97
C ASP A 108 -8.09 -16.08 7.84
N CYS A 109 -7.92 -14.75 7.91
CA CYS A 109 -6.62 -14.06 7.99
C CYS A 109 -5.89 -14.20 9.35
N LYS A 110 -6.50 -14.84 10.36
CA LYS A 110 -5.91 -15.07 11.69
C LYS A 110 -5.36 -16.49 11.87
N GLU A 111 -5.70 -17.42 10.99
CA GLU A 111 -5.08 -18.75 10.98
C GLU A 111 -3.63 -18.64 10.48
N ASN A 112 -2.75 -19.51 10.98
CA ASN A 112 -1.29 -19.40 10.79
C ASN A 112 -0.82 -19.38 9.31
N GLY A 113 -1.69 -19.75 8.36
CA GLY A 113 -1.40 -19.75 6.92
C GLY A 113 -1.75 -18.45 6.19
N GLY A 114 -2.58 -17.57 6.76
CA GLY A 114 -3.10 -16.39 6.06
C GLY A 114 -3.98 -16.72 4.87
N VAL A 115 -4.24 -15.71 4.04
CA VAL A 115 -5.03 -15.82 2.80
C VAL A 115 -4.26 -15.24 1.62
N GLU A 116 -4.70 -15.49 0.38
CA GLU A 116 -4.09 -14.85 -0.79
C GLU A 116 -4.22 -13.33 -0.68
N ALA A 117 -3.11 -12.60 -0.81
CA ALA A 117 -3.14 -11.16 -0.76
C ALA A 117 -3.72 -10.56 -2.05
N TYR A 118 -4.78 -9.77 -1.92
CA TYR A 118 -5.49 -9.09 -3.00
C TYR A 118 -5.04 -7.65 -3.18
N GLU A 119 -4.07 -7.46 -4.06
CA GLU A 119 -3.45 -6.19 -4.43
C GLU A 119 -4.10 -5.62 -5.68
N THR A 120 -4.41 -4.32 -5.65
CA THR A 120 -5.09 -3.66 -6.75
C THR A 120 -4.50 -2.30 -7.05
N LEU A 121 -4.48 -1.96 -8.33
CA LEU A 121 -4.19 -0.63 -8.86
C LEU A 121 -5.45 -0.04 -9.49
N GLU A 122 -5.83 1.16 -9.07
CA GLU A 122 -7.11 1.77 -9.42
C GLU A 122 -6.96 3.26 -9.74
N GLN A 123 -7.52 3.71 -10.87
CA GLN A 123 -7.64 5.14 -11.15
C GLN A 123 -8.70 5.79 -10.26
N ILE A 124 -8.33 6.93 -9.67
CA ILE A 124 -9.13 7.76 -8.76
C ILE A 124 -9.19 9.20 -9.28
N ASP A 125 -10.20 9.97 -8.86
CA ASP A 125 -10.38 11.33 -9.38
C ASP A 125 -9.29 12.29 -8.90
N ASN A 126 -8.85 12.11 -7.65
CA ASN A 126 -7.77 12.85 -7.03
C ASN A 126 -7.22 12.07 -5.84
N MET A 127 -6.10 12.56 -5.29
CA MET A 127 -5.38 11.94 -4.19
C MET A 127 -6.17 11.86 -2.86
N GLU A 128 -7.27 12.61 -2.74
CA GLU A 128 -8.18 12.64 -1.58
C GLU A 128 -9.50 11.92 -1.86
N ASP A 129 -9.60 11.16 -2.96
CA ASP A 129 -10.82 10.45 -3.34
C ASP A 129 -11.32 9.56 -2.19
N SER A 130 -12.57 9.81 -1.80
CA SER A 130 -13.26 9.18 -0.69
C SER A 130 -14.29 8.14 -1.13
N LEU A 131 -14.26 7.72 -2.41
CA LEU A 131 -15.13 6.69 -2.99
C LEU A 131 -15.27 5.45 -2.09
N TYR A 132 -14.19 5.06 -1.42
CA TYR A 132 -14.18 3.99 -0.43
C TYR A 132 -14.59 4.51 0.97
N ASN A 133 -13.70 5.28 1.58
CA ASN A 133 -13.88 5.93 2.88
C ASN A 133 -13.05 7.21 2.89
N ALA A 134 -13.47 8.20 3.69
CA ALA A 134 -12.63 9.35 3.99
C ALA A 134 -11.31 8.90 4.65
N SER A 135 -10.22 9.54 4.27
CA SER A 135 -8.88 9.19 4.72
C SER A 135 -8.05 10.42 5.05
N ASP A 136 -7.08 10.23 5.94
CA ASP A 136 -6.03 11.19 6.25
C ASP A 136 -4.80 10.90 5.38
N CYS A 137 -4.16 11.95 4.87
CA CYS A 137 -2.79 11.81 4.37
C CYS A 137 -1.85 11.83 5.57
N LEU A 138 -1.06 10.77 5.74
CA LEU A 138 -0.07 10.65 6.82
C LEU A 138 1.29 11.18 6.37
N VAL A 139 1.68 10.84 5.13
CA VAL A 139 2.93 11.26 4.52
C VAL A 139 2.65 11.65 3.07
N GLN A 140 3.24 12.75 2.62
CA GLN A 140 3.29 13.13 1.22
C GLN A 140 4.74 13.32 0.77
N LEU A 141 5.08 12.66 -0.33
CA LEU A 141 6.29 12.87 -1.11
C LEU A 141 5.91 13.65 -2.37
N ASP A 142 6.56 14.78 -2.60
CA ASP A 142 6.56 15.44 -3.91
C ASP A 142 7.94 15.29 -4.54
N PHE A 143 7.98 14.74 -5.74
CA PHE A 143 9.22 14.51 -6.48
C PHE A 143 9.45 15.70 -7.43
N GLN A 144 10.64 16.30 -7.33
CA GLN A 144 11.13 17.28 -8.32
C GLN A 144 11.88 16.61 -9.47
N GLU A 145 12.34 15.38 -9.26
CA GLU A 145 12.92 14.51 -10.28
C GLU A 145 11.96 13.39 -10.66
N SER A 146 12.21 12.82 -11.83
CA SER A 146 11.38 11.81 -12.47
C SER A 146 11.44 10.44 -11.76
N VAL A 147 10.46 10.16 -10.89
CA VAL A 147 10.19 8.78 -10.42
C VAL A 147 9.36 8.07 -11.48
N ARG A 148 9.86 6.95 -12.01
CA ARG A 148 9.12 6.12 -12.94
C ARG A 148 8.10 5.22 -12.22
N PRO A 149 6.83 5.12 -12.68
CA PRO A 149 5.84 4.22 -12.10
C PRO A 149 6.30 2.76 -12.02
N GLU A 150 7.15 2.33 -12.95
CA GLU A 150 7.77 1.00 -12.98
C GLU A 150 8.46 0.64 -11.67
N LEU A 151 9.12 1.61 -11.00
CA LEU A 151 9.74 1.36 -9.70
C LEU A 151 8.72 0.89 -8.66
N ILE A 152 7.52 1.51 -8.64
CA ILE A 152 6.46 1.14 -7.71
C ILE A 152 5.92 -0.25 -8.06
N ILE A 153 5.76 -0.55 -9.35
CA ILE A 153 5.31 -1.86 -9.82
C ILE A 153 6.33 -2.96 -9.49
N ASP A 154 7.62 -2.68 -9.65
CA ASP A 154 8.71 -3.59 -9.26
C ASP A 154 8.66 -3.91 -7.77
N ILE A 155 8.51 -2.89 -6.90
CA ILE A 155 8.35 -3.12 -5.45
C ILE A 155 7.13 -4.01 -5.17
N CYS A 156 6.01 -3.79 -5.88
CA CYS A 156 4.81 -4.61 -5.71
C CYS A 156 5.03 -6.06 -6.15
N ARG A 157 5.78 -6.27 -7.25
CA ARG A 157 6.18 -7.60 -7.70
C ARG A 157 6.98 -8.32 -6.62
N GLU A 158 8.02 -7.68 -6.08
CA GLU A 158 8.86 -8.28 -5.04
C GLU A 158 8.02 -8.67 -3.81
N ILE A 159 7.10 -7.80 -3.37
CA ILE A 159 6.19 -8.12 -2.26
C ILE A 159 5.29 -9.31 -2.58
N ALA A 160 4.71 -9.35 -3.79
CA ALA A 160 3.74 -10.36 -4.21
C ALA A 160 4.37 -11.75 -4.39
N GLN A 161 5.63 -11.82 -4.80
CA GLN A 161 6.34 -13.08 -5.08
C GLN A 161 7.20 -13.56 -3.90
N HIS A 162 7.50 -12.70 -2.93
CA HIS A 162 8.31 -13.09 -1.79
C HIS A 162 7.61 -14.14 -0.92
N GLU A 163 8.36 -15.18 -0.57
CA GLU A 163 7.88 -16.43 0.07
C GLU A 163 7.08 -16.23 1.36
N LEU A 164 7.29 -15.12 2.06
CA LEU A 164 6.53 -14.81 3.28
C LEU A 164 5.40 -13.81 3.06
N SER A 165 5.50 -12.95 2.05
CA SER A 165 4.59 -11.82 1.86
C SER A 165 3.63 -12.00 0.69
N TYR A 166 3.62 -13.16 0.02
CA TYR A 166 2.52 -13.50 -0.91
C TYR A 166 1.17 -13.68 -0.19
N VAL A 167 1.19 -13.97 1.13
CA VAL A 167 0.00 -14.11 1.96
C VAL A 167 -0.34 -12.84 2.73
N TYR A 168 -1.63 -12.57 2.87
CA TYR A 168 -2.18 -11.58 3.77
C TYR A 168 -2.52 -12.22 5.11
N THR A 169 -2.04 -11.63 6.20
CA THR A 169 -2.49 -11.97 7.56
C THR A 169 -2.83 -10.69 8.29
N VAL A 170 -3.67 -10.77 9.33
CA VAL A 170 -3.94 -9.55 10.15
C VAL A 170 -2.66 -9.03 10.81
N GLN A 171 -1.74 -9.93 11.19
CA GLN A 171 -0.56 -9.61 12.00
C GLN A 171 0.67 -9.19 11.18
N ARG A 172 0.83 -9.74 9.97
CA ARG A 172 2.01 -9.60 9.10
C ARG A 172 1.60 -9.42 7.64
N TYR A 173 2.38 -8.65 6.90
CA TYR A 173 2.19 -8.44 5.45
C TYR A 173 0.77 -7.99 5.06
N ASN A 174 0.16 -7.19 5.93
CA ASN A 174 -1.15 -6.58 5.71
C ASN A 174 -1.03 -5.27 4.91
N CYS A 175 -2.11 -4.49 4.88
CA CYS A 175 -2.14 -3.20 4.19
C CYS A 175 -1.13 -2.16 4.73
N TYR A 176 -0.85 -2.17 6.03
CA TYR A 176 0.16 -1.30 6.65
C TYR A 176 1.55 -1.62 6.10
N PHE A 177 1.94 -2.88 6.15
CA PHE A 177 3.23 -3.33 5.61
C PHE A 177 3.37 -2.94 4.14
N TYR A 178 2.36 -3.20 3.32
CA TYR A 178 2.41 -2.95 1.90
C TYR A 178 2.56 -1.46 1.57
N ALA A 179 1.69 -0.62 2.12
CA ALA A 179 1.70 0.81 1.83
C ALA A 179 2.98 1.48 2.35
N GLN A 180 3.42 1.13 3.57
CA GLN A 180 4.63 1.71 4.15
C GLN A 180 5.91 1.22 3.44
N THR A 181 5.95 -0.05 3.01
CA THR A 181 7.09 -0.59 2.25
C THR A 181 7.22 0.11 0.90
N ILE A 182 6.12 0.32 0.16
CA ILE A 182 6.16 1.07 -1.11
C ILE A 182 6.70 2.49 -0.89
N LEU A 183 6.18 3.21 0.12
CA LEU A 183 6.65 4.55 0.47
C LEU A 183 8.16 4.55 0.77
N LEU A 184 8.60 3.64 1.65
CA LEU A 184 9.98 3.56 2.11
C LEU A 184 10.94 3.20 0.97
N CYS A 185 10.67 2.13 0.21
CA CYS A 185 11.53 1.71 -0.90
C CYS A 185 11.62 2.78 -1.99
N THR A 186 10.51 3.46 -2.30
CA THR A 186 10.51 4.58 -3.26
C THR A 186 11.41 5.72 -2.77
N LEU A 187 11.29 6.08 -1.49
CA LEU A 187 12.10 7.13 -0.88
C LEU A 187 13.58 6.77 -0.89
N CYS A 188 13.92 5.55 -0.47
CA CYS A 188 15.32 5.12 -0.36
C CYS A 188 15.99 4.99 -1.72
N ARG A 189 15.25 4.59 -2.77
CA ARG A 189 15.78 4.61 -4.14
C ARG A 189 16.16 6.02 -4.57
N GLN A 190 15.34 7.01 -4.25
CA GLN A 190 15.57 8.40 -4.66
C GLN A 190 16.66 9.11 -3.86
N TYR A 191 16.90 8.72 -2.62
CA TYR A 191 18.01 9.24 -1.82
C TYR A 191 19.32 8.49 -2.04
N GLY A 192 19.34 7.48 -2.94
CA GLY A 192 20.49 6.59 -3.13
C GLY A 192 20.78 5.67 -1.93
N TRP A 193 19.95 5.71 -0.89
CA TRP A 193 20.14 4.91 0.33
C TRP A 193 19.88 3.42 0.14
N TYR A 194 19.22 3.06 -0.97
CA TYR A 194 18.83 1.70 -1.27
C TYR A 194 20.03 0.75 -1.24
N GLU A 195 21.11 1.08 -1.96
CA GLU A 195 22.31 0.22 -2.04
C GLU A 195 23.19 0.32 -0.79
N ASP A 196 23.31 1.52 -0.22
CA ASP A 196 24.28 1.81 0.86
C ASP A 196 23.78 1.40 2.25
N TYR A 197 22.47 1.48 2.50
CA TYR A 197 21.92 1.34 3.87
C TYR A 197 20.79 0.32 4.01
N ILE A 198 20.08 -0.03 2.92
CA ILE A 198 18.95 -0.96 3.00
C ILE A 198 19.33 -2.36 2.54
N TRP A 199 19.96 -2.48 1.37
CA TRP A 199 20.33 -3.78 0.82
C TRP A 199 21.80 -4.12 1.01
N GLY A 200 22.58 -3.17 1.54
CA GLY A 200 23.98 -3.30 1.92
C GLY A 200 24.73 -4.14 0.92
N SER A 201 25.16 -3.52 -0.19
CA SER A 201 26.00 -4.25 -1.15
C SER A 201 27.08 -5.00 -0.36
N GLY A 202 27.05 -6.33 -0.43
CA GLY A 202 27.92 -7.23 0.33
C GLY A 202 29.41 -7.11 -0.04
N ASN A 203 29.84 -5.95 -0.52
CA ASN A 203 31.24 -5.57 -0.68
C ASN A 203 31.80 -5.14 0.67
N VAL A 204 31.90 -6.11 1.58
CA VAL A 204 33.00 -6.19 2.55
C VAL A 204 34.28 -6.46 1.75
N LEU A 205 34.72 -5.49 0.95
CA LEU A 205 36.07 -5.45 0.43
C LEU A 205 36.87 -4.45 1.25
N ARG A 206 37.50 -4.99 2.29
CA ARG A 206 38.72 -4.51 2.95
C ARG A 206 38.71 -3.04 3.36
N VAL A 207 38.28 -2.80 4.59
CA VAL A 207 39.08 -1.95 5.48
C VAL A 207 39.59 -2.87 6.59
N CYS A 208 40.75 -3.49 6.32
CA CYS A 208 41.67 -3.77 7.40
C CYS A 208 42.10 -2.40 7.92
N ASP A 209 41.47 -1.96 9.00
CA ASP A 209 42.16 -1.47 10.19
C ASP A 209 41.09 -1.17 11.23
N THR A 210 41.26 -1.83 12.37
CA THR A 210 40.55 -1.59 13.62
C THR A 210 40.62 -0.12 14.00
N GLU A 211 39.48 0.39 14.50
CA GLU A 211 39.26 1.75 15.03
C GLU A 211 38.82 2.84 14.04
N GLU A 212 37.70 2.60 13.36
CA GLU A 212 36.73 3.69 13.14
C GLU A 212 35.34 3.08 13.00
N VAL A 213 34.70 2.77 14.14
CA VAL A 213 33.24 2.69 14.19
C VAL A 213 32.77 4.13 14.04
N VAL A 214 32.76 4.61 12.79
CA VAL A 214 32.05 5.83 12.44
C VAL A 214 30.59 5.52 12.77
N THR A 215 30.08 6.25 13.74
CA THR A 215 28.66 6.34 14.05
C THR A 215 27.97 6.92 12.83
N ASP A 216 27.75 6.10 11.80
CA ASP A 216 26.90 6.44 10.66
C ASP A 216 25.46 6.33 11.13
N GLU A 217 25.06 7.33 11.91
CA GLU A 217 23.66 7.64 12.13
C GLU A 217 22.98 7.67 10.75
N ILE A 218 21.90 6.89 10.59
CA ILE A 218 21.00 7.03 9.45
C ILE A 218 20.76 8.53 9.26
N PRO A 219 21.06 9.13 8.10
CA PRO A 219 21.08 10.58 7.97
C PRO A 219 19.64 11.08 7.82
N LEU A 220 18.80 10.87 8.83
CA LEU A 220 17.49 11.48 8.98
C LEU A 220 17.62 13.01 8.91
N ALA A 221 18.74 13.56 9.38
CA ALA A 221 19.10 14.97 9.22
C ALA A 221 19.24 15.44 7.74
N ARG A 222 19.45 14.52 6.79
CA ARG A 222 19.49 14.80 5.34
C ARG A 222 18.12 14.68 4.67
N LEU A 223 17.10 14.07 5.31
CA LEU A 223 15.73 14.02 4.76
C LEU A 223 15.24 15.43 4.39
N GLY A 224 15.48 16.41 5.25
CA GLY A 224 15.06 17.80 5.05
C GLY A 224 15.94 18.64 4.10
N LYS A 225 17.02 18.09 3.55
CA LYS A 225 17.98 18.82 2.70
C LYS A 225 18.05 18.34 1.25
N ASN A 226 17.29 17.31 0.87
CA ASN A 226 17.27 16.87 -0.51
C ASN A 226 16.43 17.83 -1.35
N SER A 227 17.05 18.48 -2.34
CA SER A 227 16.35 19.38 -3.26
C SER A 227 15.41 18.63 -4.21
N THR A 228 15.62 17.33 -4.42
CA THR A 228 14.88 16.53 -5.40
C THR A 228 13.59 15.96 -4.84
N ILE A 229 13.41 15.93 -3.52
CA ILE A 229 12.21 15.42 -2.85
C ILE A 229 11.79 16.32 -1.71
N ARG A 230 10.50 16.67 -1.68
CA ARG A 230 9.88 17.31 -0.53
C ARG A 230 9.04 16.28 0.24
N ILE A 231 9.40 16.04 1.50
CA ILE A 231 8.68 15.15 2.41
C ILE A 231 7.83 16.00 3.36
N ARG A 232 6.55 15.67 3.50
CA ARG A 232 5.67 16.21 4.54
C ARG A 232 5.11 15.06 5.36
N VAL A 233 5.47 15.01 6.64
CA VAL A 233 4.76 14.19 7.63
C VAL A 233 3.65 15.05 8.19
N LEU A 234 2.41 14.63 7.97
CA LEU A 234 1.25 15.40 8.38
C LEU A 234 0.80 14.88 9.75
N GLU A 235 0.90 15.74 10.75
CA GLU A 235 0.35 15.43 12.07
C GLU A 235 -1.18 15.27 11.95
N LYS A 236 -1.72 14.33 12.73
CA LYS A 236 -3.16 14.18 12.86
C LYS A 236 -3.75 15.52 13.29
N GLN A 237 -4.72 16.04 12.53
CA GLN A 237 -5.69 16.93 13.12
C GLN A 237 -6.49 16.10 14.12
N LEU A 238 -6.16 16.23 15.40
CA LEU A 238 -6.99 15.75 16.49
C LEU A 238 -8.34 16.46 16.35
N VAL A 239 -9.37 15.72 15.93
CA VAL A 239 -10.78 16.12 16.03
C VAL A 239 -11.36 15.38 17.22
#